data_AF-A0A920U8X0-F1
#
_entry.id   AF-A0A920U8X0-F1
#
_cell.length_a   1.000
_cell.length_b   1.000
_cell.length_c   1.000
_cell.angle_alpha   90.00
_cell.angle_beta   90.00
_cell.angle_gamma   90.00
#
_symmetry.space_group_name_H-M   'P 1'
#
loop_
_entity.id
_entity.type
_entity.pdbx_description
1 polymer ?
#
loop_
_entity_poly.entity_id
_entity_poly.type
_entity_poly.pdbx_seq_one_letter_code
_entity_poly.pdbx_strand_id
1 'polypeptide(L)'
;MAVGRSVYTPWLTPDGGFHSDLTMMRLGEDNVRIVTGVFDGGRDEFWTRRHMPTNGSVTFANVTRQLTTLGLWGPNAPAVLSQLTGQDLSQDGSPYGSIIDTEVAGLPVQLFRISYVGDTGWEIYTAWDNGPALWDALMEAGADLGIRPTGGGVYGSSGRLEKGYRLMGAELESEYNPLEAGLARPKLKATDFIGREAYQTAREAGDPEVLMCTLTVEDQTDSQGRDRHMMGGNEPILDADGPVASWTATVDAAGSPRRATARRWQSTC
;
A
#
# COMPACT_ATOMS: atom_id res chain seq x y z
N MET A 1 -9.45 9.71 -14.49
CA MET A 1 -9.86 9.70 -13.06
C MET A 1 -10.49 11.05 -12.75
N ALA A 2 -11.65 11.07 -12.06
CA ALA A 2 -12.29 12.34 -11.67
C ALA A 2 -11.45 13.08 -10.62
N VAL A 3 -11.66 14.39 -10.46
CA VAL A 3 -11.09 15.18 -9.36
C VAL A 3 -11.66 14.67 -8.03
N GLY A 4 -10.86 14.71 -6.96
CA GLY A 4 -11.23 14.19 -5.64
C GLY A 4 -11.17 12.66 -5.54
N ARG A 5 -10.45 12.00 -6.44
CA ARG A 5 -10.33 10.53 -6.48
C ARG A 5 -8.88 10.08 -6.52
N SER A 6 -8.63 8.87 -6.03
CA SER A 6 -7.32 8.22 -6.05
C SER A 6 -7.28 6.97 -6.92
N VAL A 7 -6.09 6.56 -7.31
CA VAL A 7 -5.82 5.25 -7.90
C VAL A 7 -4.50 4.69 -7.37
N TYR A 8 -4.56 3.45 -6.88
CA TYR A 8 -3.36 2.63 -6.70
C TYR A 8 -2.84 2.21 -8.07
N THR A 9 -1.60 2.57 -8.36
CA THR A 9 -0.94 2.27 -9.63
C THR A 9 0.55 2.07 -9.40
N PRO A 10 1.15 1.01 -9.99
CA PRO A 10 2.59 0.88 -9.98
C PRO A 10 3.22 1.81 -11.03
N TRP A 11 4.46 2.20 -10.79
CA TRP A 11 5.39 2.57 -11.85
C TRP A 11 6.26 1.37 -12.17
N LEU A 12 6.50 1.14 -13.47
CA LEU A 12 7.28 0.01 -13.94
C LEU A 12 8.66 0.46 -14.42
N THR A 13 9.60 -0.46 -14.36
CA THR A 13 10.89 -0.37 -15.07
C THR A 13 10.67 -0.59 -16.58
N PRO A 14 11.65 -0.26 -17.44
CA PRO A 14 11.58 -0.58 -18.87
C PRO A 14 11.34 -2.07 -19.16
N ASP A 15 11.81 -2.95 -18.28
CA ASP A 15 11.66 -4.40 -18.38
C ASP A 15 10.30 -4.91 -17.82
N GLY A 16 9.41 -4.00 -17.40
CA GLY A 16 8.04 -4.32 -16.99
C GLY A 16 7.89 -4.74 -15.52
N GLY A 17 8.96 -4.78 -14.75
CA GLY A 17 8.92 -5.04 -13.31
C GLY A 17 8.59 -3.81 -12.46
N PHE A 18 8.41 -3.97 -11.15
CA PHE A 18 8.03 -2.85 -10.28
C PHE A 18 9.20 -1.89 -10.05
N HIS A 19 9.01 -0.61 -10.37
CA HIS A 19 9.86 0.47 -9.88
C HIS A 19 9.34 1.02 -8.54
N SER A 20 8.03 1.20 -8.44
CA SER A 20 7.35 1.71 -7.25
C SER A 20 5.92 1.18 -7.20
N ASP A 21 5.37 1.06 -6.00
CA ASP A 21 3.93 1.00 -5.79
C ASP A 21 3.45 2.26 -5.07
N LEU A 22 2.45 2.92 -5.63
CA LEU A 22 2.07 4.25 -5.16
C LEU A 22 0.59 4.53 -5.37
N THR A 23 0.12 5.54 -4.66
CA THR A 23 -1.21 6.08 -4.83
C THR A 23 -1.12 7.43 -5.50
N MET A 24 -1.79 7.57 -6.66
CA MET A 24 -1.97 8.86 -7.31
C MET A 24 -3.32 9.45 -6.91
N MET A 25 -3.29 10.71 -6.47
CA MET A 25 -4.42 11.48 -5.98
C MET A 25 -4.69 12.65 -6.92
N ARG A 26 -5.84 12.69 -7.61
CA ARG A 26 -6.18 13.84 -8.46
C ARG A 26 -6.91 14.89 -7.64
N LEU A 27 -6.18 15.92 -7.21
CA LEU A 27 -6.65 16.97 -6.30
C LEU A 27 -7.34 18.12 -7.03
N GLY A 28 -7.03 18.32 -8.32
CA GLY A 28 -7.64 19.33 -9.17
C GLY A 28 -7.59 18.93 -10.63
N GLU A 29 -8.02 19.83 -11.53
CA GLU A 29 -8.01 19.54 -12.96
C GLU A 29 -6.61 19.18 -13.46
N ASP A 30 -5.63 19.99 -13.08
CA ASP A 30 -4.20 19.88 -13.41
C ASP A 30 -3.31 19.67 -12.17
N ASN A 31 -3.88 19.20 -11.06
CA ASN A 31 -3.16 18.99 -9.80
C ASN A 31 -3.27 17.53 -9.35
N VAL A 32 -2.11 16.88 -9.21
CA VAL A 32 -2.00 15.49 -8.77
C VAL A 32 -0.94 15.39 -7.68
N ARG A 33 -1.26 14.66 -6.61
CA ARG A 33 -0.29 14.27 -5.58
C ARG A 33 0.08 12.79 -5.74
N ILE A 34 1.37 12.51 -5.55
CA ILE A 34 1.92 11.15 -5.49
C ILE A 34 2.19 10.84 -4.03
N VAL A 35 1.64 9.73 -3.54
CA VAL A 35 1.93 9.18 -2.21
C VAL A 35 2.64 7.85 -2.42
N THR A 36 3.86 7.75 -1.91
CA THR A 36 4.74 6.58 -2.01
C THR A 36 5.21 6.13 -0.63
N GLY A 37 5.87 4.97 -0.56
CA GLY A 37 6.42 4.39 0.66
C GLY A 37 7.42 5.30 1.37
N VAL A 38 7.47 5.18 2.69
CA VAL A 38 8.32 6.02 3.57
C VAL A 38 9.81 5.93 3.24
N PHE A 39 10.27 4.79 2.69
CA PHE A 39 11.66 4.57 2.30
C PHE A 39 11.94 4.84 0.82
N ASP A 40 10.89 5.06 0.02
CA ASP A 40 10.97 5.12 -1.44
C ASP A 40 10.98 6.55 -1.99
N GLY A 41 10.67 7.55 -1.16
CA GLY A 41 10.48 8.95 -1.59
C GLY A 41 11.64 9.54 -2.39
N GLY A 42 12.89 9.23 -2.03
CA GLY A 42 14.06 9.70 -2.78
C GLY A 42 14.21 9.06 -4.17
N ARG A 43 13.95 7.75 -4.27
CA ARG A 43 13.98 7.01 -5.54
C ARG A 43 12.89 7.54 -6.47
N ASP A 44 11.68 7.66 -5.95
CA ASP A 44 10.51 8.04 -6.74
C ASP A 44 10.54 9.52 -7.13
N GLU A 45 11.10 10.40 -6.30
CA GLU A 45 11.38 11.79 -6.67
C GLU A 45 12.38 11.85 -7.84
N PHE A 46 13.48 11.10 -7.76
CA PHE A 46 14.46 11.04 -8.84
C PHE A 46 13.82 10.56 -10.14
N TRP A 47 13.03 9.48 -10.09
CA TRP A 47 12.31 8.95 -11.24
C TRP A 47 11.37 9.98 -11.86
N THR A 48 10.58 10.66 -11.02
CA THR A 48 9.66 11.71 -11.48
C THR A 48 10.40 12.82 -12.21
N ARG A 49 11.46 13.37 -11.60
CA ARG A 49 12.26 14.45 -12.19
C ARG A 49 12.96 14.02 -13.48
N ARG A 50 13.38 12.75 -13.56
CA ARG A 50 14.06 12.18 -14.72
C ARG A 50 13.15 12.03 -15.94
N HIS A 51 11.86 11.79 -15.73
CA HIS A 51 10.89 11.48 -16.78
C HIS A 51 9.83 12.56 -17.03
N MET A 52 9.73 13.58 -16.16
CA MET A 52 8.83 14.70 -16.41
C MET A 52 9.26 15.55 -17.61
N PRO A 53 8.33 16.20 -18.33
CA PRO A 53 8.67 17.12 -19.41
C PRO A 53 9.56 18.29 -18.93
N THR A 54 10.56 18.65 -19.74
CA THR A 54 11.49 19.75 -19.45
C THR A 54 11.05 21.10 -20.02
N ASN A 55 9.95 21.14 -20.78
CA ASN A 55 9.41 22.33 -21.44
C ASN A 55 8.58 23.23 -20.50
N GLY A 56 8.56 22.96 -19.20
CA GLY A 56 7.81 23.73 -18.20
C GLY A 56 6.30 23.47 -18.16
N SER A 57 5.78 22.53 -18.95
CA SER A 57 4.34 22.15 -18.93
C SER A 57 3.88 21.47 -17.63
N VAL A 58 4.82 20.92 -16.86
CA VAL A 58 4.56 20.28 -15.58
C VAL A 58 5.58 20.80 -14.57
N THR A 59 5.13 21.09 -13.36
CA THR A 59 6.01 21.40 -12.22
C THR A 59 5.93 20.28 -11.19
N PHE A 60 7.03 20.08 -10.45
CA PHE A 60 7.10 19.08 -9.39
C PHE A 60 7.62 19.74 -8.11
N ALA A 61 6.91 19.52 -7.01
CA ALA A 61 7.29 19.98 -5.69
C ALA A 61 7.24 18.81 -4.70
N ASN A 62 8.33 18.56 -3.99
CA ASN A 62 8.35 17.61 -2.87
C ASN A 62 7.75 18.30 -1.62
N VAL A 63 6.58 17.82 -1.21
CA VAL A 63 5.83 18.35 -0.05
C VAL A 63 5.88 17.44 1.17
N THR A 64 6.75 16.42 1.17
CA THR A 64 6.83 15.40 2.24
C THR A 64 7.00 16.02 3.63
N ARG A 65 7.77 17.11 3.74
CA ARG A 65 8.03 17.83 5.01
C ARG A 65 6.98 18.90 5.36
N GLN A 66 6.01 19.13 4.48
CA GLN A 66 4.97 20.14 4.67
C GLN A 66 3.68 19.54 5.23
N LEU A 67 3.52 18.23 5.08
CA LEU A 67 2.32 17.50 5.45
C LEU A 67 2.62 16.49 6.54
N THR A 68 1.61 16.25 7.36
CA THR A 68 1.53 15.08 8.24
C THR A 68 0.29 14.28 7.88
N THR A 69 0.35 12.98 8.12
CA THR A 69 -0.74 12.05 7.83
C THR A 69 -0.96 11.16 9.02
N LEU A 70 -2.19 11.19 9.56
CA LEU A 70 -2.63 10.26 10.59
C LEU A 70 -3.68 9.33 10.01
N GLY A 71 -3.53 8.05 10.29
CA GLY A 71 -4.49 7.05 9.88
C GLY A 71 -5.45 6.70 11.00
N LEU A 72 -6.75 6.71 10.71
CA LEU A 72 -7.81 6.29 11.63
C LEU A 72 -8.61 5.16 10.97
N TRP A 73 -8.38 3.93 11.43
CA TRP A 73 -9.03 2.73 10.91
C TRP A 73 -9.63 1.87 12.01
N GLY A 74 -10.62 1.08 11.62
CA GLY A 74 -11.31 0.13 12.47
C GLY A 74 -12.82 0.37 12.46
N PRO A 75 -13.60 -0.56 13.04
CA PRO A 75 -15.07 -0.49 13.03
C PRO A 75 -15.62 0.78 13.70
N ASN A 76 -14.90 1.31 14.69
CA ASN A 76 -15.28 2.54 15.41
C ASN A 76 -14.72 3.82 14.77
N ALA A 77 -13.88 3.75 13.73
CA ALA A 77 -13.30 4.92 13.09
C ALA A 77 -14.36 5.95 12.63
N PRO A 78 -15.50 5.55 12.02
CA PRO A 78 -16.55 6.51 11.67
C PRO A 78 -17.13 7.22 12.90
N ALA A 79 -17.34 6.50 14.01
CA ALA A 79 -17.92 7.04 15.24
C ALA A 79 -16.95 7.99 15.97
N VAL A 80 -15.64 7.73 15.91
CA VAL A 80 -14.62 8.68 16.40
C VAL A 80 -14.64 9.93 15.54
N LEU A 81 -14.51 9.77 14.22
CA LEU A 81 -14.34 10.91 13.32
C LEU A 81 -15.59 11.81 13.27
N SER A 82 -16.79 11.24 13.35
CA SER A 82 -18.06 12.00 13.34
C SER A 82 -18.21 12.98 14.51
N GLN A 83 -17.45 12.80 15.60
CA GLN A 83 -17.45 13.76 16.71
C GLN A 83 -16.64 15.02 16.39
N LEU A 84 -15.73 14.94 15.42
CA LEU A 84 -14.74 15.96 15.12
C LEU A 84 -14.98 16.67 13.79
N THR A 85 -15.89 16.20 12.94
CA THR A 85 -16.18 16.78 11.62
C THR A 85 -17.67 16.80 11.32
N GLY A 86 -18.12 17.82 10.58
CA GLY A 86 -19.45 17.86 9.98
C GLY A 86 -19.54 17.15 8.63
N GLN A 87 -18.43 16.61 8.11
CA GLN A 87 -18.39 15.88 6.84
C GLN A 87 -19.27 14.62 6.90
N ASP A 88 -20.06 14.37 5.84
CA ASP A 88 -20.73 13.08 5.69
C ASP A 88 -19.71 11.97 5.40
N LEU A 89 -19.61 11.03 6.34
CA LEU A 89 -18.68 9.89 6.33
C LEU A 89 -19.29 8.62 5.73
N SER A 90 -20.55 8.67 5.26
CA SER A 90 -21.21 7.59 4.55
C SER A 90 -20.52 7.26 3.22
N GLN A 91 -20.96 6.21 2.54
CA GLN A 91 -20.43 5.91 1.19
C GLN A 91 -20.90 6.93 0.14
N ASP A 92 -21.96 7.68 0.43
CA ASP A 92 -22.44 8.73 -0.48
C ASP A 92 -21.63 10.02 -0.30
N GLY A 93 -21.35 10.40 0.96
CA GLY A 93 -20.57 11.59 1.29
C GLY A 93 -19.06 11.41 1.22
N SER A 94 -18.55 10.21 1.50
CA SER A 94 -17.12 9.87 1.47
C SER A 94 -16.92 8.47 0.87
N PRO A 95 -17.15 8.26 -0.44
CA PRO A 95 -16.99 6.95 -1.07
C PRO A 95 -15.55 6.46 -1.03
N TYR A 96 -15.30 5.15 -0.90
CA TYR A 96 -13.94 4.59 -0.93
C TYR A 96 -13.10 5.14 -2.09
N GLY A 97 -11.87 5.57 -1.82
CA GLY A 97 -10.97 6.26 -2.76
C GLY A 97 -11.27 7.74 -2.97
N SER A 98 -12.19 8.34 -2.19
CA SER A 98 -12.48 9.78 -2.23
C SER A 98 -11.45 10.57 -1.44
N ILE A 99 -11.15 11.76 -1.96
CA ILE A 99 -10.31 12.75 -1.32
C ILE A 99 -11.15 14.01 -1.16
N ILE A 100 -11.34 14.44 0.09
CA ILE A 100 -12.28 15.51 0.43
C ILE A 100 -11.56 16.52 1.31
N ASP A 101 -11.52 17.77 0.88
CA ASP A 101 -11.07 18.88 1.73
C ASP A 101 -12.20 19.24 2.71
N THR A 102 -11.89 19.25 4.00
CA THR A 102 -12.85 19.49 5.08
C THR A 102 -12.12 19.95 6.35
N GLU A 103 -12.84 19.99 7.47
CA GLU A 103 -12.27 20.28 8.78
C GLU A 103 -12.46 19.11 9.75
N VAL A 104 -11.43 18.83 10.55
CA VAL A 104 -11.47 17.88 11.68
C VAL A 104 -10.92 18.59 12.90
N ALA A 105 -11.71 18.67 13.97
CA ALA A 105 -11.37 19.41 15.19
C ALA A 105 -11.01 20.89 14.93
N GLY A 106 -11.66 21.51 13.93
CA GLY A 106 -11.38 22.89 13.50
C GLY A 106 -10.06 23.06 12.72
N LEU A 107 -9.36 21.98 12.39
CA LEU A 107 -8.15 21.99 11.58
C LEU A 107 -8.50 21.72 10.11
N PRO A 108 -7.94 22.47 9.15
CA PRO A 108 -8.11 22.14 7.73
C PRO A 108 -7.40 20.83 7.42
N VAL A 109 -8.14 19.88 6.86
CA VAL A 109 -7.62 18.56 6.49
C VAL A 109 -8.09 18.15 5.11
N GLN A 110 -7.37 17.19 4.55
CA GLN A 110 -7.83 16.41 3.42
C GLN A 110 -8.07 14.97 3.89
N LEU A 111 -9.34 14.57 3.91
CA LEU A 111 -9.77 13.21 4.25
C LEU A 111 -9.66 12.32 3.02
N PHE A 112 -8.85 11.29 3.13
CA PHE A 112 -8.68 10.28 2.10
C PHE A 112 -9.21 8.92 2.59
N ARG A 113 -10.32 8.45 2.02
CA ARG A 113 -10.91 7.16 2.39
C ARG A 113 -10.16 6.01 1.71
N ILE A 114 -9.13 5.51 2.35
CA ILE A 114 -8.37 4.33 1.94
C ILE A 114 -8.00 3.51 3.16
N SER A 115 -7.53 2.28 2.96
CA SER A 115 -6.97 1.47 4.03
C SER A 115 -5.92 0.50 3.49
N TYR A 116 -4.73 0.54 4.09
CA TYR A 116 -3.72 -0.51 3.92
C TYR A 116 -3.76 -1.57 5.03
N VAL A 117 -4.50 -1.31 6.11
CA VAL A 117 -4.76 -2.29 7.18
C VAL A 117 -6.01 -3.14 6.89
N GLY A 118 -6.80 -2.73 5.89
CA GLY A 118 -7.98 -3.41 5.35
C GLY A 118 -9.24 -3.35 6.20
N ASP A 119 -9.30 -2.42 7.15
CA ASP A 119 -10.53 -2.00 7.82
C ASP A 119 -11.00 -0.63 7.32
N THR A 120 -12.28 -0.32 7.52
CA THR A 120 -12.83 1.00 7.16
C THR A 120 -12.07 2.11 7.90
N GLY A 121 -11.89 3.24 7.24
CA GLY A 121 -11.21 4.37 7.84
C GLY A 121 -10.70 5.37 6.80
N TRP A 122 -9.88 6.30 7.29
CA TRP A 122 -9.34 7.39 6.51
C TRP A 122 -7.88 7.63 6.86
N GLU A 123 -7.12 8.06 5.86
CA GLU A 123 -5.93 8.86 6.07
C GLU A 123 -6.35 10.33 6.16
N ILE A 124 -5.85 11.02 7.17
CA ILE A 124 -6.16 12.42 7.47
C ILE A 124 -4.89 13.23 7.24
N TYR A 125 -4.85 13.95 6.13
CA TYR A 125 -3.71 14.79 5.75
C TYR A 125 -3.93 16.22 6.24
N THR A 126 -2.93 16.81 6.88
CA THR A 126 -2.94 18.23 7.27
C THR A 126 -1.54 18.82 7.22
N ALA A 127 -1.41 20.13 7.48
CA ALA A 127 -0.11 20.77 7.60
C ALA A 127 0.69 20.14 8.74
N TRP A 128 2.02 20.05 8.58
CA TRP A 128 2.92 19.43 9.56
C TRP A 128 2.67 19.93 11.00
N ASP A 129 2.53 21.25 11.18
CA ASP A 129 2.36 21.89 12.48
C ASP A 129 1.02 21.56 13.17
N ASN A 130 0.01 21.11 12.41
CA ASN A 130 -1.28 20.69 12.95
C ASN A 130 -1.26 19.26 13.51
N GLY A 131 -0.21 18.48 13.23
CA GLY A 131 -0.13 17.06 13.58
C GLY A 131 -0.38 16.76 15.06
N PRO A 132 0.31 17.43 16.01
CA PRO A 132 0.07 17.22 17.43
C PRO A 132 -1.37 17.49 17.86
N ALA A 133 -1.97 18.60 17.39
CA ALA A 133 -3.34 18.94 17.74
C ALA A 133 -4.36 17.95 17.16
N LEU A 134 -4.16 17.49 15.92
CA LEU A 134 -5.00 16.46 15.31
C LEU A 134 -4.88 15.12 16.06
N TRP A 135 -3.66 14.74 16.46
CA TRP A 135 -3.42 13.53 17.24
C TRP A 135 -4.18 13.55 18.57
N ASP A 136 -4.02 14.63 19.34
CA ASP A 136 -4.66 14.77 20.65
C ASP A 136 -6.20 14.73 20.52
N ALA A 137 -6.76 15.43 19.52
CA ALA A 137 -8.20 15.44 19.27
C ALA A 137 -8.75 14.04 18.92
N LEU A 138 -8.04 13.27 18.09
CA LEU A 138 -8.43 11.90 17.73
C LEU A 138 -8.37 10.97 18.95
N MET A 139 -7.31 11.08 19.76
CA MET A 139 -7.14 10.27 20.96
C MET A 139 -8.22 10.58 22.01
N GLU A 140 -8.57 11.84 22.18
CA GLU A 140 -9.64 12.27 23.09
C GLU A 140 -11.00 11.76 22.63
N ALA A 141 -11.39 12.02 21.37
CA ALA A 141 -12.69 11.58 20.83
C ALA A 141 -12.85 10.06 20.76
N GLY A 142 -11.73 9.33 20.67
CA GLY A 142 -11.71 7.87 20.60
C GLY A 142 -11.54 7.16 21.95
N ALA A 143 -11.34 7.89 23.04
CA ALA A 143 -11.02 7.30 24.35
C ALA A 143 -12.08 6.27 24.80
N ASP A 144 -13.36 6.65 24.76
CA ASP A 144 -14.49 5.79 25.15
C ASP A 144 -14.82 4.70 24.11
N LEU A 145 -14.24 4.80 22.91
CA LEU A 145 -14.42 3.85 21.81
C LEU A 145 -13.25 2.87 21.68
N GLY A 146 -12.29 2.92 22.60
CA GLY A 146 -11.16 2.01 22.69
C GLY A 146 -10.08 2.26 21.64
N ILE A 147 -9.91 3.51 21.19
CA ILE A 147 -8.84 3.89 20.26
C ILE A 147 -7.47 3.48 20.82
N ARG A 148 -6.59 2.96 19.96
CA ARG A 148 -5.23 2.56 20.34
C ARG A 148 -4.24 3.06 19.32
N PRO A 149 -3.15 3.72 19.75
CA PRO A 149 -2.06 4.05 18.84
C PRO A 149 -1.36 2.76 18.41
N THR A 150 -1.15 2.62 17.11
CA THR A 150 -0.41 1.50 16.52
C THR A 150 0.74 2.02 15.67
N GLY A 151 1.89 1.35 15.75
CA GLY A 151 3.08 1.71 14.97
C GLY A 151 3.15 1.05 13.60
N GLY A 152 4.29 1.24 12.94
CA GLY A 152 4.57 0.72 11.59
C GLY A 152 4.42 -0.79 11.42
N GLY A 153 4.45 -1.58 12.50
CA GLY A 153 4.27 -3.03 12.45
C GLY A 153 2.92 -3.47 11.84
N VAL A 154 1.87 -2.67 11.95
CA VAL A 154 0.58 -2.98 11.30
C VAL A 154 0.69 -2.91 9.77
N TYR A 155 1.48 -1.97 9.25
CA TYR A 155 1.74 -1.86 7.82
C TYR A 155 2.83 -2.80 7.33
N GLY A 156 3.89 -3.04 8.12
CA GLY A 156 4.97 -3.91 7.70
C GLY A 156 4.57 -5.38 7.78
N SER A 157 4.02 -5.78 8.92
CA SER A 157 4.08 -7.16 9.38
C SER A 157 2.76 -7.84 9.70
N SER A 158 1.63 -7.14 9.84
CA SER A 158 0.36 -7.81 10.18
C SER A 158 -0.81 -7.42 9.29
N GLY A 159 -1.41 -6.25 9.51
CA GLY A 159 -2.71 -5.89 8.93
C GLY A 159 -2.79 -6.05 7.42
N ARG A 160 -1.74 -5.63 6.68
CA ARG A 160 -1.70 -5.75 5.23
C ARG A 160 -1.66 -7.20 4.74
N LEU A 161 -1.03 -8.11 5.48
CA LEU A 161 -0.87 -9.51 5.10
C LEU A 161 -2.16 -10.30 5.19
N GLU A 162 -2.97 -10.03 6.22
CA GLU A 162 -4.29 -10.64 6.38
C GLU A 162 -5.21 -10.33 5.19
N LYS A 163 -4.96 -9.20 4.53
CA LYS A 163 -5.72 -8.71 3.37
C LYS A 163 -5.07 -9.08 2.03
N GLY A 164 -3.89 -9.70 2.07
CA GLY A 164 -3.09 -10.00 0.89
C GLY A 164 -2.66 -8.72 0.16
N TYR A 165 -2.39 -7.63 0.86
CA TYR A 165 -1.74 -6.49 0.23
C TYR A 165 -0.23 -6.72 0.12
N ARG A 166 0.35 -6.24 -0.98
CA ARG A 166 1.77 -6.40 -1.31
C ARG A 166 2.51 -5.12 -0.92
N LEU A 167 3.80 -5.25 -0.65
CA LEU A 167 4.69 -4.15 -0.24
C LEU A 167 5.89 -4.04 -1.19
N MET A 168 6.20 -2.82 -1.64
CA MET A 168 7.44 -2.55 -2.39
C MET A 168 8.68 -2.84 -1.56
N GLY A 169 9.65 -3.52 -2.18
CA GLY A 169 10.85 -4.02 -1.51
C GLY A 169 10.64 -5.30 -0.71
N ALA A 170 9.42 -5.85 -0.69
CA ALA A 170 9.13 -7.18 -0.18
C ALA A 170 8.54 -8.08 -1.27
N GLU A 171 7.24 -7.99 -1.54
CA GLU A 171 6.61 -8.80 -2.59
C GLU A 171 6.79 -8.18 -3.98
N LEU A 172 6.95 -6.85 -4.05
CA LEU A 172 7.10 -6.10 -5.30
C LEU A 172 8.55 -5.66 -5.45
N GLU A 173 9.21 -6.16 -6.50
CA GLU A 173 10.59 -5.85 -6.86
C GLU A 173 10.71 -5.68 -8.37
N SER A 174 11.85 -5.20 -8.85
CA SER A 174 12.11 -4.94 -10.27
C SER A 174 12.15 -6.18 -11.15
N GLU A 175 12.32 -7.34 -10.53
CA GLU A 175 12.45 -8.66 -11.14
C GLU A 175 11.08 -9.25 -11.48
N TYR A 176 10.00 -8.73 -10.88
CA TYR A 176 8.65 -9.28 -11.05
C TYR A 176 7.73 -8.26 -11.67
N ASN A 177 6.88 -8.72 -12.59
CA ASN A 177 5.90 -7.88 -13.24
C ASN A 177 4.50 -7.99 -12.55
N PRO A 178 3.55 -7.10 -12.87
CA PRO A 178 2.23 -7.13 -12.24
C PRO A 178 1.41 -8.41 -12.45
N LEU A 179 1.67 -9.19 -13.51
CA LEU A 179 1.02 -10.49 -13.70
C LEU A 179 1.47 -11.48 -12.62
N GLU A 180 2.79 -11.58 -12.40
CA GLU A 180 3.42 -12.48 -11.43
C GLU A 180 3.05 -12.13 -9.99
N ALA A 181 2.92 -10.85 -9.69
CA ALA A 181 2.50 -10.36 -8.37
C ALA A 181 0.99 -10.58 -8.07
N GLY A 182 0.21 -11.04 -9.06
CA GLY A 182 -1.24 -11.15 -8.97
C GLY A 182 -1.96 -9.80 -8.97
N LEU A 183 -1.35 -8.76 -9.56
CA LEU A 183 -1.85 -7.38 -9.63
C LEU A 183 -2.24 -6.95 -11.05
N ALA A 184 -2.26 -7.88 -12.01
CA ALA A 184 -2.66 -7.58 -13.37
C ALA A 184 -4.12 -7.10 -13.45
N ARG A 185 -4.30 -5.87 -13.91
CA ARG A 185 -5.63 -5.33 -14.22
C ARG A 185 -6.26 -6.09 -15.40
N PRO A 186 -7.60 -6.15 -15.52
CA PRO A 186 -8.24 -6.81 -16.65
C PRO A 186 -7.85 -6.21 -18.02
N LYS A 187 -7.56 -4.91 -18.06
CA LYS A 187 -7.16 -4.19 -19.26
C LYS A 187 -5.84 -3.48 -19.04
N LEU A 188 -4.99 -3.50 -20.06
CA LEU A 188 -3.82 -2.64 -20.14
C LEU A 188 -4.28 -1.20 -20.42
N LYS A 189 -3.58 -0.22 -19.85
CA LYS A 189 -3.84 1.19 -20.16
C LYS A 189 -3.53 1.45 -21.63
N ALA A 190 -4.41 2.18 -22.32
CA ALA A 190 -4.27 2.46 -23.75
C ALA A 190 -3.14 3.49 -24.04
N THR A 191 -2.89 4.40 -23.11
CA THR A 191 -1.79 5.36 -23.19
C THR A 191 -0.46 4.64 -23.07
N ASP A 192 0.57 5.18 -23.70
CA ASP A 192 1.93 4.70 -23.53
C ASP A 192 2.48 4.96 -22.12
N PHE A 193 3.35 4.09 -21.63
CA PHE A 193 4.01 4.21 -20.33
C PHE A 193 5.30 3.37 -20.27
N ILE A 194 6.21 3.73 -19.38
CA ILE A 194 7.49 3.01 -19.20
C ILE A 194 7.20 1.56 -18.78
N GLY A 195 7.80 0.59 -19.47
CA GLY A 195 7.59 -0.84 -19.22
C GLY A 195 6.36 -1.43 -19.91
N ARG A 196 5.62 -0.65 -20.70
CA ARG A 196 4.39 -1.11 -21.36
C ARG A 196 4.61 -2.30 -22.29
N GLU A 197 5.63 -2.24 -23.14
CA GLU A 197 5.91 -3.30 -24.12
C GLU A 197 6.24 -4.62 -23.43
N ALA A 198 7.21 -4.62 -22.51
CA ALA A 198 7.58 -5.80 -21.73
C ALA A 198 6.40 -6.39 -20.94
N TYR A 199 5.61 -5.53 -20.28
CA TYR A 199 4.43 -5.98 -19.55
C TYR A 199 3.32 -6.50 -20.48
N GLN A 200 3.15 -5.93 -21.67
CA GLN A 200 2.21 -6.44 -22.66
C GLN A 200 2.61 -7.84 -23.15
N THR A 201 3.88 -8.03 -23.49
CA THR A 201 4.43 -9.34 -23.89
C THR A 201 4.19 -10.39 -22.80
N ALA A 202 4.48 -10.06 -21.53
CA ALA A 202 4.23 -10.97 -20.41
C ALA A 202 2.74 -11.36 -20.27
N ARG A 203 1.82 -10.41 -20.50
CA ARG A 203 0.37 -10.68 -20.48
C ARG A 203 -0.09 -11.55 -21.65
N GLU A 204 0.49 -11.37 -22.82
CA GLU A 204 0.15 -12.13 -24.03
C GLU A 204 0.66 -13.57 -23.96
N ALA A 205 1.78 -13.82 -23.27
CA ALA A 205 2.25 -15.18 -22.97
C ALA A 205 1.27 -15.97 -22.10
N GLY A 206 0.45 -15.29 -21.28
CA GLY A 206 -0.69 -15.88 -20.55
C GLY A 206 -0.32 -16.52 -19.21
N ASP A 207 0.76 -17.29 -19.15
CA ASP A 207 1.21 -17.98 -17.94
C ASP A 207 2.42 -17.28 -17.30
N PRO A 208 2.32 -16.81 -16.03
CA PRO A 208 3.45 -16.18 -15.36
C PRO A 208 4.49 -17.22 -14.96
N GLU A 209 5.77 -16.93 -15.18
CA GLU A 209 6.90 -17.79 -14.77
C GLU A 209 6.91 -18.00 -13.25
N VAL A 210 6.58 -16.94 -12.50
CA VAL A 210 6.43 -16.96 -11.04
C VAL A 210 5.04 -16.49 -10.64
N LEU A 211 4.43 -17.18 -9.69
CA LEU A 211 3.20 -16.72 -9.06
C LEU A 211 3.42 -16.34 -7.60
N MET A 212 2.97 -15.15 -7.23
CA MET A 212 2.87 -14.72 -5.84
C MET A 212 1.66 -15.40 -5.16
N CYS A 213 1.94 -16.14 -4.12
CA CYS A 213 1.01 -16.95 -3.33
C CYS A 213 0.97 -16.47 -1.87
N THR A 214 -0.07 -16.90 -1.15
CA THR A 214 -0.16 -16.78 0.30
C THR A 214 -0.16 -18.17 0.92
N LEU A 215 0.68 -18.37 1.92
CA LEU A 215 0.85 -19.61 2.66
C LEU A 215 0.48 -19.40 4.13
N THR A 216 0.09 -20.48 4.80
CA THR A 216 -0.09 -20.53 6.27
C THR A 216 0.82 -21.61 6.81
N VAL A 217 1.47 -21.36 7.94
CA VAL A 217 2.26 -22.38 8.64
C VAL A 217 1.41 -22.98 9.75
N GLU A 218 1.17 -24.28 9.68
CA GLU A 218 0.36 -25.00 10.67
C GLU A 218 1.18 -25.40 11.91
N ASP A 219 2.44 -25.78 11.73
CA ASP A 219 3.37 -26.12 12.81
C ASP A 219 4.71 -25.40 12.60
N GLN A 220 5.14 -24.68 13.63
CA GLN A 220 6.36 -23.89 13.69
C GLN A 220 7.49 -24.65 14.41
N THR A 221 7.24 -25.88 14.83
CA THR A 221 8.19 -26.70 15.56
C THR A 221 9.16 -27.37 14.61
N ASP A 222 10.46 -27.15 14.80
CA ASP A 222 11.46 -27.87 14.03
C ASP A 222 11.64 -29.31 14.49
N SER A 223 12.42 -30.09 13.74
CA SER A 223 12.68 -31.50 14.03
C SER A 223 13.39 -31.77 15.37
N GLN A 224 13.87 -30.72 16.05
CA GLN A 224 14.46 -30.78 17.39
C GLN A 224 13.50 -30.32 18.49
N GLY A 225 12.22 -30.06 18.17
CA GLY A 225 11.21 -29.63 19.13
C GLY A 225 11.29 -28.14 19.49
N ARG A 226 12.00 -27.32 18.70
CA ARG A 226 12.14 -25.88 18.97
C ARG A 226 11.12 -25.09 18.18
N ASP A 227 10.52 -24.10 18.82
CA ASP A 227 9.66 -23.12 18.16
C ASP A 227 10.50 -22.22 17.24
N ARG A 228 10.13 -22.16 15.96
CA ARG A 228 10.75 -21.33 14.94
C ARG A 228 9.75 -20.29 14.47
N HIS A 229 10.20 -19.07 14.29
CA HIS A 229 9.36 -18.03 13.73
C HIS A 229 10.01 -17.51 12.46
N MET A 230 9.18 -17.29 11.46
CA MET A 230 9.55 -16.59 10.25
C MET A 230 10.09 -15.19 10.61
N MET A 231 11.15 -14.75 9.91
CA MET A 231 11.96 -13.60 10.31
C MET A 231 11.83 -12.38 9.38
N GLY A 232 10.85 -12.37 8.47
CA GLY A 232 10.50 -11.16 7.72
C GLY A 232 11.00 -11.10 6.26
N GLY A 233 11.50 -12.21 5.71
CA GLY A 233 11.66 -12.41 4.27
C GLY A 233 12.86 -13.32 3.94
N ASN A 234 12.89 -13.91 2.74
CA ASN A 234 14.01 -14.65 2.15
C ASN A 234 14.31 -16.10 2.61
N GLU A 235 13.49 -16.73 3.45
CA GLU A 235 13.60 -18.15 3.81
C GLU A 235 13.41 -19.08 2.59
N PRO A 236 14.21 -20.14 2.41
CA PRO A 236 13.97 -21.09 1.33
C PRO A 236 12.68 -21.90 1.57
N ILE A 237 11.90 -22.13 0.52
CA ILE A 237 10.76 -23.07 0.55
C ILE A 237 11.21 -24.37 -0.11
N LEU A 238 11.16 -25.45 0.65
CA LEU A 238 11.49 -26.80 0.20
C LEU A 238 10.19 -27.58 0.00
N ASP A 239 10.11 -28.35 -1.09
CA ASP A 239 9.17 -29.47 -1.14
C ASP A 239 9.78 -30.70 -0.44
N ALA A 240 9.07 -31.83 -0.53
CA ALA A 240 9.54 -33.09 0.06
C ALA A 240 10.78 -33.68 -0.64
N ASP A 241 11.09 -33.25 -1.86
CA ASP A 241 12.12 -33.80 -2.74
C ASP A 241 13.34 -32.85 -2.93
N GLY A 242 13.25 -31.58 -2.47
CA GLY A 242 14.30 -30.56 -2.59
C GLY A 242 13.77 -29.10 -2.59
N PRO A 243 14.62 -28.10 -2.87
CA PRO A 243 14.19 -26.70 -2.94
C PRO A 243 13.31 -26.42 -4.17
N VAL A 244 12.17 -25.73 -3.97
CA VAL A 244 11.22 -25.41 -5.05
C VAL A 244 11.05 -23.90 -5.27
N ALA A 245 11.33 -23.07 -4.26
CA ALA A 245 11.16 -21.62 -4.41
C ALA A 245 11.94 -20.74 -3.43
N SER A 246 12.03 -19.44 -3.78
CA SER A 246 12.47 -18.34 -2.92
C SER A 246 11.27 -17.57 -2.33
N TRP A 247 11.42 -17.03 -1.12
CA TRP A 247 10.33 -16.48 -0.31
C TRP A 247 10.51 -14.99 -0.02
N THR A 248 9.42 -14.26 0.16
CA THR A 248 9.40 -13.02 0.94
C THR A 248 8.11 -13.01 1.73
N ALA A 249 8.17 -13.10 3.06
CA ALA A 249 7.02 -12.70 3.86
C ALA A 249 7.37 -11.81 5.00
N THR A 250 6.34 -11.11 5.45
CA THR A 250 6.31 -10.53 6.77
C THR A 250 5.37 -11.34 7.66
N VAL A 251 5.45 -11.20 8.98
CA VAL A 251 4.82 -12.13 9.92
C VAL A 251 4.00 -11.37 10.94
N ASP A 252 2.73 -11.75 11.10
CA ASP A 252 1.92 -11.21 12.18
C ASP A 252 2.39 -11.78 13.54
N ALA A 253 2.45 -10.93 14.55
CA ALA A 253 2.94 -11.30 15.87
C ALA A 253 1.81 -11.59 16.88
N ALA A 254 0.56 -11.81 16.45
CA ALA A 254 -0.54 -11.95 17.41
C ALA A 254 -1.75 -12.75 16.90
N GLY A 255 -1.92 -13.98 17.40
CA GLY A 255 -3.22 -14.64 17.63
C GLY A 255 -4.12 -14.98 16.45
N SER A 256 -3.78 -14.56 15.23
CA SER A 256 -4.44 -14.92 13.96
C SER A 256 -3.70 -16.11 13.31
N PRO A 257 -4.30 -16.88 12.37
CA PRO A 257 -3.51 -17.82 11.57
C PRO A 257 -2.36 -17.07 10.89
N ARG A 258 -1.13 -17.42 11.24
CA ARG A 258 0.07 -16.71 10.80
C ARG A 258 0.23 -16.88 9.29
N ARG A 259 -0.01 -15.80 8.55
CA ARG A 259 0.06 -15.78 7.09
C ARG A 259 1.42 -15.29 6.61
N ALA A 260 1.88 -15.89 5.52
CA ALA A 260 3.07 -15.50 4.81
C ALA A 260 2.74 -15.33 3.32
N THR A 261 3.44 -14.44 2.62
CA THR A 261 3.49 -14.41 1.17
C THR A 261 4.68 -15.23 0.67
N ALA A 262 4.56 -15.83 -0.50
CA ALA A 262 5.58 -16.69 -1.07
C ALA A 262 5.55 -16.55 -2.59
N ARG A 263 6.71 -16.70 -3.22
CA ARG A 263 6.77 -16.87 -4.67
C ARG A 263 6.83 -18.35 -4.95
N ARG A 264 6.07 -18.80 -5.94
CA ARG A 264 6.14 -20.17 -6.45
C ARG A 264 6.52 -20.09 -7.91
N TRP A 265 7.69 -20.62 -8.25
CA TRP A 265 8.05 -20.86 -9.64
C TRP A 265 7.09 -21.91 -10.19
N GLN A 266 6.49 -21.64 -11.35
CA GLN A 266 5.78 -22.69 -12.05
C GLN A 266 6.83 -23.72 -12.45
N SER A 267 6.76 -24.93 -11.90
CA SER A 267 7.49 -26.06 -12.45
C SER A 267 7.01 -26.21 -13.89
N THR A 268 7.89 -26.02 -14.86
CA THR A 268 7.66 -26.44 -16.24
C THR A 268 7.26 -27.91 -16.22
N CYS A 269 6.10 -28.22 -16.81
CA CYS A 269 5.85 -29.55 -17.37
C CYS A 269 6.74 -29.74 -18.60
#